data_AF-A0A645G5P0-F1
#
_entry.id   AF-A0A645G5P0-F1
#
_cell.length_a   1.000
_cell.length_b   1.000
_cell.length_c   1.000
_cell.angle_alpha   90.00
_cell.angle_beta   90.00
_cell.angle_gamma   90.00
#
_symmetry.space_group_name_H-M   'P 1'
#
loop_
_entity.id
_entity.type
_entity.pdbx_description
1 polymer ?
#
loop_
_entity_poly.entity_id
_entity_poly.type
_entity_poly.pdbx_seq_one_letter_code
_entity_poly.pdbx_strand_id
1 'polypeptide(L)' 'MKMEKQLTGRKCYDHLGGKLGAALFEFMVANEWICLDEGKSTVYVVTPKGEQAFNSIGLKI' A
#
# COMPACT_ATOMS: atom_id res chain seq x y z
N MET A 1 11.45 -7.00 -26.14
CA MET A 1 11.86 -5.86 -25.30
C MET A 1 10.66 -5.49 -24.43
N LYS A 2 10.57 -6.00 -23.19
CA LYS A 2 9.43 -5.73 -22.30
C LYS A 2 9.53 -4.27 -21.88
N MET A 3 8.58 -3.43 -22.31
CA MET A 3 8.49 -2.07 -21.78
C MET A 3 8.12 -2.19 -20.31
N GLU A 4 9.07 -1.85 -19.45
CA GLU A 4 8.87 -1.73 -18.02
C GLU A 4 7.86 -0.58 -17.83
N LYS A 5 6.62 -0.94 -17.51
CA LYS A 5 5.50 -0.01 -17.43
C LYS A 5 5.79 0.94 -16.26
N GLN A 6 6.35 2.10 -16.58
CA GLN A 6 6.70 3.12 -15.60
C GLN A 6 5.45 3.49 -14.79
N LEU A 7 5.46 3.15 -13.51
CA LEU A 7 4.35 3.41 -12.61
C LEU A 7 4.31 4.92 -12.34
N THR A 8 3.36 5.61 -12.96
CA THR A 8 3.16 7.04 -12.75
C THR A 8 2.34 7.27 -11.48
N GLY A 9 2.94 7.87 -10.46
CA GLY A 9 2.25 8.39 -9.27
C GLY A 9 2.34 9.92 -9.24
N ARG A 10 1.30 10.61 -8.76
CA ARG A 10 1.32 12.05 -8.49
C ARG A 10 1.00 12.28 -7.02
N LYS A 11 1.83 13.08 -6.35
CA LYS A 11 1.55 13.59 -5.00
C LYS A 11 0.77 14.88 -5.18
N CYS A 12 -0.56 14.80 -5.21
CA CYS A 12 -1.40 15.99 -5.37
C CYS A 12 -1.69 16.69 -4.04
N TYR A 13 -1.85 15.95 -2.92
CA TYR A 13 -2.19 16.50 -1.60
C TYR A 13 -1.79 15.55 -0.45
N ASP A 14 -0.52 15.13 -0.39
CA ASP A 14 -0.03 14.04 0.50
C ASP A 14 -0.68 12.66 0.30
N HIS A 15 -1.57 12.53 -0.68
CA HIS A 15 -2.12 11.27 -1.14
C HIS A 15 -1.29 10.72 -2.30
N LEU A 16 -0.84 9.47 -2.17
CA LEU A 16 -0.25 8.72 -3.27
C LEU A 16 -1.36 8.23 -4.21
N GLY A 17 -1.71 9.07 -5.19
CA GLY A 17 -2.76 8.77 -6.17
C GLY A 17 -2.23 8.20 -7.50
N GLY A 18 -3.13 7.65 -8.30
CA GLY A 18 -2.84 7.11 -9.64
C GLY A 18 -2.50 5.62 -9.65
N LYS A 19 -2.00 5.13 -10.79
CA LYS A 19 -1.74 3.69 -11.01
C LYS A 19 -0.72 3.11 -10.04
N LEU A 20 0.26 3.92 -9.62
CA LEU A 20 1.25 3.52 -8.62
C LEU A 20 0.61 3.31 -7.24
N GLY A 21 -0.24 4.25 -6.79
CA GLY A 21 -0.92 4.14 -5.50
C GLY A 21 -1.87 2.93 -5.43
N ALA A 22 -2.63 2.70 -6.51
CA ALA A 22 -3.50 1.53 -6.62
C ALA A 22 -2.70 0.21 -6.58
N ALA A 23 -1.60 0.12 -7.34
CA ALA A 23 -0.75 -1.07 -7.33
C ALA A 23 -0.07 -1.31 -5.97
N LEU A 24 0.37 -0.25 -5.29
CA LEU A 24 0.94 -0.36 -3.95
C LEU A 24 -0.11 -0.84 -2.93
N PHE A 25 -1.32 -0.29 -3.00
CA PHE A 25 -2.42 -0.72 -2.14
C PHE A 25 -2.79 -2.19 -2.36
N GLU A 26 -2.97 -2.61 -3.62
CA GLU A 26 -3.23 -4.01 -3.96
C GLU A 26 -2.11 -4.93 -3.46
N PHE A 27 -0.85 -4.50 -3.60
CA PHE A 27 0.30 -5.24 -3.06
C PHE A 27 0.22 -5.39 -1.54
N MET A 28 -0.07 -4.31 -0.80
CA MET A 28 -0.16 -4.36 0.66
C MET A 28 -1.30 -5.25 1.15
N VAL A 29 -2.45 -5.23 0.47
CA VAL A 29 -3.59 -6.12 0.78
C VAL A 29 -3.24 -7.57 0.43
N ALA A 30 -2.68 -7.84 -0.75
CA ALA A 30 -2.35 -9.20 -1.21
C ALA A 30 -1.27 -9.87 -0.35
N ASN A 31 -0.35 -9.09 0.23
CA ASN A 31 0.66 -9.59 1.16
C ASN A 31 0.17 -9.64 2.61
N GLU A 32 -1.08 -9.27 2.87
CA GLU A 32 -1.70 -9.20 4.20
C GLU A 32 -0.98 -8.21 5.13
N TRP A 33 -0.36 -7.16 4.58
CA TRP A 33 0.24 -6.11 5.38
C TRP A 33 -0.82 -5.19 5.99
N ILE A 34 -1.93 -5.05 5.28
CA ILE A 34 -3.12 -4.32 5.75
C ILE A 34 -4.37 -5.18 5.54
N CYS A 35 -5.36 -5.03 6.40
CA CYS A 35 -6.67 -5.67 6.28
C CYS A 35 -7.79 -4.67 6.58
N LEU A 36 -9.03 -4.98 6.15
CA LEU A 36 -10.20 -4.19 6.52
C LEU A 36 -10.43 -4.29 8.03
N ASP A 37 -10.67 -3.14 8.66
CA ASP A 37 -11.09 -3.06 10.04
C ASP A 37 -12.48 -3.68 10.19
N GLU A 38 -12.67 -4.51 11.21
CA GLU A 38 -13.95 -5.21 11.40
C GLU A 38 -15.11 -4.21 11.55
N GLY A 39 -16.13 -4.37 10.72
CA GLY A 39 -17.31 -3.48 10.71
C GLY A 39 -17.15 -2.19 9.91
N LYS A 40 -16.03 -1.97 9.21
CA LYS A 40 -15.83 -0.82 8.33
C LYS A 40 -15.53 -1.26 6.89
N SER A 41 -16.12 -0.56 5.91
CA SER A 41 -15.98 -0.92 4.49
C SER A 41 -14.84 -0.19 3.78
N THR A 42 -14.25 0.82 4.42
CA THR A 42 -13.27 1.73 3.80
C THR A 42 -12.05 2.01 4.66
N VAL A 43 -11.98 1.41 5.86
CA VAL A 43 -10.88 1.62 6.80
C VAL A 43 -10.03 0.37 6.82
N TYR A 44 -8.73 0.56 6.58
CA TYR A 44 -7.74 -0.51 6.64
C TYR A 44 -6.84 -0.29 7.84
N VAL A 45 -6.52 -1.38 8.54
CA VAL A 45 -5.57 -1.42 9.64
C VAL A 45 -4.34 -2.21 9.24
N VAL A 46 -3.20 -1.86 9.84
CA VAL A 46 -1.95 -2.60 9.64
C VAL A 46 -2.00 -3.89 10.46
N THR A 47 -1.63 -5.00 9.85
CA THR A 47 -1.55 -6.29 10.56
C THR A 47 -0.19 -6.42 11.25
N PRO A 48 -0.01 -7.36 12.20
CA PRO A 48 1.31 -7.63 12.78
C PRO A 48 2.37 -8.01 11.74
N LYS A 49 1.97 -8.68 10.65
CA LYS A 49 2.84 -9.01 9.51
C LYS A 49 3.21 -7.74 8.73
N GLY A 50 2.26 -6.84 8.55
CA GLY A 50 2.48 -5.53 7.95
C GLY A 50 3.47 -4.69 8.75
N GLU A 51 3.33 -4.61 10.07
CA GLU A 51 4.25 -3.87 10.93
C GLU A 51 5.69 -4.35 10.76
N GLN A 52 5.92 -5.67 10.73
CA GLN A 52 7.26 -6.22 10.50
C GLN A 52 7.81 -5.85 9.13
N ALA A 53 6.97 -5.93 8.09
CA ALA A 53 7.35 -5.57 6.74
C ALA A 53 7.66 -4.07 6.60
N PHE A 54 6.83 -3.20 7.16
CA PHE A 54 7.07 -1.75 7.18
C PHE A 54 8.37 -1.41 7.91
N ASN A 55 8.61 -2.02 9.07
CA ASN A 55 9.87 -1.84 9.79
C ASN A 55 11.07 -2.32 8.97
N SER A 56 10.94 -3.43 8.22
CA SER A 56 12.03 -3.94 7.36
C SER A 56 12.41 -3.00 6.22
N ILE A 57 11.47 -2.21 5.71
CA ILE A 57 11.70 -1.20 4.67
C ILE A 57 12.02 0.19 5.25
N GLY A 58 12.16 0.29 6.58
CA GLY A 58 12.52 1.53 7.29
C GLY A 58 11.34 2.46 7.59
N LEU A 59 10.11 2.03 7.33
CA LEU A 59 8.90 2.74 7.75
C LEU A 59 8.53 2.33 9.17
N LYS A 60 8.69 3.26 10.11
CA LYS A 60 8.19 3.10 11.49
C LYS A 60 6.74 3.54 11.52
N ILE A 61 5.82 2.60 11.75
CA ILE A 61 4.38 2.82 11.91
C ILE A 61 4.03 2.65 13.38
#